data_AF-A0A9E1VEH6-F1
#
_entry.id   AF-A0A9E1VEH6-F1
#
_cell.length_a   1.000
_cell.length_b   1.000
_cell.length_c   1.000
_cell.angle_alpha   90.00
_cell.angle_beta   90.00
_cell.angle_gamma   90.00
#
_symmetry.space_group_name_H-M   'P 1'
#
loop_
_entity.id
_entity.type
_entity.pdbx_description
1 polymer ?
#
loop_
_entity_poly.entity_id
_entity_poly.type
_entity_poly.pdbx_seq_one_letter_code
_entity_poly.pdbx_strand_id
1 'polypeptide(L)'
;MAGAKETPRQKMIGMMYLVLTALLALNISKEVLNGFVKVENSLRTTQETLSSKIHDTYTSLELKYNSNQEKVGPFYDEAQVIVEKSNTLIKYITKLKAHCLATSEGDFEEQDALDFEKYFGTDEFGNDTVLNLKFISKKDEFQALTTYMVGGKAHSPKVGEWTANGLKLSLEAYREYLKNLNVTDIEGVDRTISDSFLKSLNER
;
A
#
# COMPACT_ATOMS: atom_id res chain seq x y z
N MET A 1 -42.61 -12.00 -38.85
CA MET A 1 -41.63 -12.92 -38.24
C MET A 1 -40.88 -13.63 -39.35
N ALA A 2 -39.76 -13.08 -39.81
CA ALA A 2 -38.87 -13.76 -40.77
C ALA A 2 -37.61 -14.21 -40.01
N GLY A 3 -37.80 -15.19 -39.13
CA GLY A 3 -36.69 -15.87 -38.45
C GLY A 3 -36.04 -16.83 -39.43
N ALA A 4 -35.24 -16.32 -40.36
CA ALA A 4 -34.29 -17.16 -41.08
C ALA A 4 -33.40 -17.83 -40.03
N LYS A 5 -33.60 -19.14 -39.84
CA LYS A 5 -32.88 -19.93 -38.84
C LYS A 5 -31.41 -19.91 -39.26
N GLU A 6 -30.61 -19.06 -38.61
CA GLU A 6 -29.16 -18.96 -38.79
C GLU A 6 -28.58 -20.36 -39.03
N THR A 7 -27.89 -20.53 -40.16
CA THR A 7 -27.31 -21.83 -40.50
C THR A 7 -26.35 -22.25 -39.39
N PRO A 8 -26.19 -23.56 -39.09
CA PRO A 8 -25.26 -24.02 -38.05
C PRO A 8 -23.85 -23.41 -38.18
N ARG A 9 -23.41 -23.14 -39.41
CA ARG A 9 -22.16 -22.43 -39.72
C ARG A 9 -22.19 -20.96 -39.28
N GLN A 10 -23.25 -20.21 -39.56
CA GLN A 10 -23.39 -18.82 -39.10
C GLN A 10 -23.47 -18.74 -37.57
N LYS A 11 -24.15 -19.69 -36.91
CA LYS A 11 -24.14 -19.79 -35.44
C LYS A 11 -22.75 -20.05 -34.88
N MET A 12 -21.95 -20.93 -35.51
CA MET A 12 -20.56 -21.15 -35.08
C MET A 12 -19.70 -19.91 -35.29
N ILE A 13 -19.89 -19.19 -36.39
CA ILE A 13 -19.15 -17.93 -36.67
C ILE A 13 -19.56 -16.85 -35.67
N GLY A 14 -20.86 -16.72 -35.37
CA GLY A 14 -21.37 -15.75 -34.39
C GLY A 14 -20.90 -16.05 -32.97
N MET A 15 -20.90 -17.33 -32.56
CA MET A 15 -20.33 -17.73 -31.27
C MET A 15 -18.82 -17.51 -31.21
N MET A 16 -18.09 -17.80 -32.29
CA MET A 16 -16.64 -17.53 -32.36
C MET A 16 -16.36 -16.03 -32.25
N TYR A 17 -17.14 -15.18 -32.91
CA TYR A 17 -16.97 -13.73 -32.83
C TYR A 17 -17.26 -13.21 -31.42
N LEU A 18 -18.34 -13.67 -30.78
CA LEU A 18 -18.64 -13.32 -29.39
C LEU A 18 -17.55 -13.77 -28.41
N VAL A 19 -17.03 -14.99 -28.57
CA VAL A 19 -15.92 -15.50 -27.74
C VAL A 19 -14.65 -14.69 -27.99
N LEU A 20 -14.32 -14.38 -29.25
CA LEU A 20 -13.14 -13.58 -29.59
C LEU A 20 -13.25 -12.14 -29.06
N THR A 21 -14.41 -11.49 -29.22
CA THR A 21 -14.68 -10.15 -28.69
C THR A 21 -14.63 -10.14 -27.16
N ALA A 22 -15.15 -11.18 -26.50
CA ALA A 22 -15.03 -11.35 -25.05
C ALA A 22 -13.57 -11.55 -24.62
N LEU A 23 -12.77 -12.35 -25.34
CA LEU A 23 -11.34 -12.54 -25.06
C LEU A 23 -10.54 -11.24 -25.27
N LEU A 24 -10.85 -10.46 -26.31
CA LEU A 24 -10.26 -9.14 -26.55
C LEU A 24 -10.64 -8.12 -25.46
N ALA A 25 -11.88 -8.18 -24.97
CA ALA A 25 -12.38 -7.29 -23.92
C ALA A 25 -11.92 -7.68 -22.50
N LEU A 26 -11.63 -8.97 -22.26
CA LEU A 26 -11.05 -9.46 -21.00
C LEU A 26 -9.61 -8.99 -20.80
N ASN A 27 -8.89 -8.68 -21.89
CA ASN A 27 -7.57 -8.09 -21.79
C ASN A 27 -7.71 -6.60 -21.47
N ILE A 28 -7.22 -6.18 -20.29
CA ILE A 28 -7.16 -4.77 -19.92
C ILE A 28 -6.26 -4.03 -20.93
N SER A 29 -6.71 -2.88 -21.42
CA SER A 29 -5.92 -2.07 -22.35
C SER A 29 -4.57 -1.67 -21.75
N LYS A 30 -3.49 -1.83 -22.53
CA LYS A 30 -2.14 -1.40 -22.16
C LYS A 30 -2.08 0.08 -21.75
N GLU A 31 -2.96 0.91 -22.31
CA GLU A 31 -3.06 2.34 -21.97
C GLU A 31 -3.54 2.56 -20.53
N VAL A 32 -4.50 1.75 -20.07
CA VAL A 32 -5.03 1.80 -18.70
C VAL A 32 -3.94 1.38 -17.72
N LEU A 33 -3.20 0.31 -18.03
CA LEU A 33 -2.06 -0.16 -17.22
C LEU A 33 -0.93 0.88 -17.15
N ASN A 34 -0.62 1.54 -18.26
CA ASN A 34 0.34 2.66 -18.28
C ASN A 34 -0.17 3.86 -17.46
N GLY A 35 -1.48 4.07 -17.38
CA GLY A 35 -2.10 5.04 -16.49
C GLY A 35 -1.78 4.77 -15.02
N PHE A 36 -1.87 3.51 -14.58
CA PHE A 36 -1.52 3.13 -13.21
C PHE A 36 -0.05 3.38 -12.88
N VAL A 37 0.88 3.13 -13.82
CA VAL A 37 2.31 3.46 -13.65
C VAL A 37 2.50 4.98 -13.44
N LYS A 38 1.75 5.82 -14.15
CA LYS A 38 1.81 7.29 -13.95
C LYS A 38 1.30 7.69 -12.57
N VAL A 39 0.21 7.10 -12.11
CA VAL A 39 -0.35 7.34 -10.78
C VAL A 39 0.61 6.89 -9.68
N GLU A 40 1.26 5.74 -9.85
CA GLU A 40 2.29 5.29 -8.90
C GLU A 40 3.45 6.28 -8.83
N ASN A 41 3.96 6.74 -9.98
CA ASN A 41 5.05 7.71 -10.01
C ASN A 41 4.68 9.03 -9.31
N SER A 42 3.45 9.54 -9.51
CA SER A 42 3.02 10.77 -8.84
C SER A 42 2.86 10.58 -7.32
N LEU A 43 2.39 9.41 -6.88
CA LEU A 43 2.35 9.06 -5.46
C LEU A 43 3.75 8.98 -4.86
N ARG A 44 4.72 8.41 -5.59
CA ARG A 44 6.12 8.34 -5.12
C ARG A 44 6.75 9.73 -4.97
N THR A 45 6.55 10.63 -5.93
CA THR A 45 7.02 12.03 -5.80
C THR A 45 6.36 12.75 -4.62
N THR A 46 5.08 12.46 -4.36
CA THR A 46 4.39 13.00 -3.19
C THR A 46 4.99 12.46 -1.89
N GLN A 47 5.30 11.16 -1.85
CA GLN A 47 5.98 10.53 -0.72
C GLN A 47 7.36 11.15 -0.47
N GLU A 48 8.18 11.36 -1.50
CA GLU A 48 9.49 12.02 -1.40
C GLU A 48 9.35 13.43 -0.81
N THR A 49 8.38 14.21 -1.30
CA THR A 49 8.10 15.56 -0.81
C THR A 49 7.70 15.56 0.66
N LEU A 50 6.84 14.62 1.07
CA LEU A 50 6.43 14.47 2.47
C LEU A 50 7.58 14.02 3.36
N SER A 51 8.42 13.10 2.88
CA SER A 51 9.61 12.61 3.59
C SER A 51 10.58 13.76 3.89
N SER A 52 10.90 14.60 2.88
CA SER A 52 11.72 15.80 3.07
C SER A 52 11.12 16.73 4.13
N LYS A 53 9.81 16.98 4.08
CA LYS A 53 9.15 17.86 5.04
C LYS A 53 9.17 17.30 6.47
N ILE A 54 9.02 15.98 6.63
CA ILE A 54 9.14 15.30 7.92
C ILE A 54 10.57 15.46 8.45
N HIS A 55 11.58 15.26 7.59
CA HIS A 55 12.98 15.44 7.94
C HIS A 55 13.28 16.87 8.41
N ASP A 56 12.84 17.89 7.67
CA ASP A 56 13.03 19.30 8.04
C ASP A 56 12.37 19.64 9.38
N THR A 57 11.19 19.08 9.63
CA THR A 57 10.44 19.26 10.88
C THR A 57 11.18 18.60 12.04
N TYR A 58 11.71 17.40 11.83
CA TYR A 58 12.47 16.65 12.84
C TYR A 58 13.79 17.35 13.17
N THR A 59 14.54 17.80 12.16
CA THR A 59 15.76 18.60 12.36
C THR A 59 15.47 19.88 13.15
N SER A 60 14.36 20.56 12.84
CA SER A 60 13.92 21.74 13.60
C SER A 60 13.58 21.41 15.06
N LEU A 61 13.03 20.23 15.32
CA LEU A 61 12.75 19.75 16.67
C LEU A 61 14.04 19.42 17.43
N GLU A 62 15.01 18.79 16.77
CA GLU A 62 16.33 18.47 17.33
C GLU A 62 17.11 19.74 17.71
N LEU A 63 17.08 20.78 16.87
CA LEU A 63 17.68 22.08 17.20
C LEU A 63 17.06 22.72 18.46
N LYS A 64 15.74 22.57 18.62
CA LYS A 64 15.03 23.05 19.82
C LYS A 64 15.35 22.20 21.04
N TYR A 65 15.49 20.89 20.88
CA TYR A 65 15.94 19.98 21.93
C TYR A 65 17.34 20.37 22.42
N ASN A 66 18.29 20.59 21.51
CA ASN A 66 19.64 21.03 21.85
C ASN A 66 19.68 22.41 22.54
N SER A 67 18.70 23.27 22.25
CA SER A 67 18.59 24.60 22.88
C SER A 67 17.90 24.57 24.25
N ASN A 68 16.93 23.67 24.46
CA ASN A 68 16.17 23.56 25.70
C ASN A 68 15.68 22.12 25.93
N GLN A 69 16.57 21.30 26.49
CA GLN A 69 16.33 19.88 26.70
C GLN A 69 15.22 19.60 27.71
N GLU A 70 15.11 20.38 28.79
CA GLU A 70 14.08 20.17 29.80
C GLU A 70 12.67 20.29 29.19
N LYS A 71 12.44 21.32 28.35
CA LYS A 71 11.11 21.59 27.79
C LYS A 71 10.75 20.75 26.59
N VAL A 72 11.74 20.42 25.77
CA VAL A 72 11.52 19.75 24.49
C VAL A 72 11.73 18.24 24.60
N GLY A 73 12.42 17.76 25.64
CA GLY A 73 12.67 16.34 25.91
C GLY A 73 11.45 15.44 25.75
N PRO A 74 10.35 15.64 26.50
CA PRO A 74 9.19 14.75 26.41
C PRO A 74 8.55 14.73 25.00
N PHE A 75 8.64 15.84 24.26
CA PHE A 75 8.14 15.91 22.88
C PHE A 75 9.08 15.23 21.89
N TYR A 76 10.39 15.32 22.11
CA TYR A 76 11.39 14.69 21.26
C TYR A 76 11.36 13.17 21.42
N ASP A 77 11.27 12.67 22.65
CA ASP A 77 11.19 11.24 22.95
C ASP A 77 9.93 10.62 22.32
N GLU A 78 8.77 11.26 22.48
CA GLU A 78 7.54 10.76 21.83
C GLU A 78 7.63 10.85 20.30
N ALA A 79 8.24 11.91 19.74
CA ALA A 79 8.44 12.02 18.30
C ALA A 79 9.30 10.86 17.75
N GLN A 80 10.33 10.42 18.48
CA GLN A 80 11.13 9.26 18.11
C GLN A 80 10.29 7.98 18.08
N VAL A 81 9.46 7.76 19.09
CA VAL A 81 8.57 6.58 19.16
C VAL A 81 7.57 6.58 17.99
N ILE A 82 6.99 7.74 17.65
CA ILE A 82 6.08 7.87 16.50
C ILE A 82 6.80 7.51 15.20
N VAL A 83 8.01 8.02 14.99
CA VAL A 83 8.81 7.74 13.79
C VAL A 83 9.14 6.25 13.69
N GLU A 84 9.54 5.62 14.80
CA GLU A 84 9.86 4.20 14.83
C GLU A 84 8.64 3.33 14.48
N LYS A 85 7.48 3.61 15.08
CA LYS A 85 6.22 2.91 14.79
C LYS A 85 5.76 3.14 13.34
N SER A 86 5.89 4.36 12.84
CA SER A 86 5.59 4.70 11.44
C SER A 86 6.47 3.90 10.49
N ASN A 87 7.78 3.86 10.74
CA ASN A 87 8.74 3.13 9.93
C ASN A 87 8.46 1.63 9.94
N THR A 88 8.06 1.07 11.08
CA THR A 88 7.67 -0.34 11.20
C THR A 88 6.46 -0.64 10.32
N LEU A 89 5.42 0.20 10.36
CA LEU A 89 4.24 0.05 9.52
C LEU A 89 4.57 0.21 8.02
N ILE A 90 5.41 1.19 7.66
CA ILE A 90 5.86 1.38 6.28
C ILE A 90 6.61 0.15 5.79
N LYS A 91 7.56 -0.40 6.57
CA LYS A 91 8.29 -1.63 6.23
C LYS A 91 7.35 -2.81 6.00
N TYR A 92 6.34 -2.96 6.87
CA TYR A 92 5.32 -4.00 6.71
C TYR A 92 4.53 -3.84 5.40
N ILE A 93 4.10 -2.61 5.06
CA ILE A 93 3.39 -2.33 3.80
C ILE A 93 4.31 -2.56 2.60
N THR A 94 5.58 -2.16 2.66
CA THR A 94 6.57 -2.39 1.60
C THR A 94 6.78 -3.88 1.36
N LYS A 95 6.95 -4.68 2.43
CA LYS A 95 7.01 -6.15 2.34
C LYS A 95 5.75 -6.71 1.70
N LEU A 96 4.57 -6.31 2.18
CA LEU A 96 3.30 -6.78 1.64
C LEU A 96 3.14 -6.47 0.14
N LYS A 97 3.56 -5.27 -0.30
CA LYS A 97 3.62 -4.92 -1.72
C LYS A 97 4.53 -5.88 -2.50
N ALA A 98 5.72 -6.19 -1.99
CA ALA A 98 6.64 -7.15 -2.63
C ALA A 98 6.02 -8.55 -2.76
N HIS A 99 5.34 -9.06 -1.71
CA HIS A 99 4.57 -10.31 -1.78
C HIS A 99 3.51 -10.28 -2.89
N CYS A 100 2.79 -9.15 -3.02
CA CYS A 100 1.78 -8.97 -4.07
C CYS A 100 2.42 -9.00 -5.47
N LEU A 101 3.57 -8.36 -5.67
CA LEU A 101 4.27 -8.35 -6.95
C LEU A 101 4.76 -9.75 -7.33
N ALA A 102 5.36 -10.47 -6.37
CA ALA A 102 5.84 -11.84 -6.58
C ALA A 102 4.70 -12.81 -6.93
N THR A 103 3.56 -12.65 -6.26
CA THR A 103 2.35 -13.42 -6.57
C THR A 103 1.85 -13.14 -7.99
N SER A 104 1.92 -11.88 -8.43
CA SER A 104 1.47 -11.45 -9.76
C SER A 104 2.36 -12.00 -10.88
N GLU A 105 3.68 -12.02 -10.68
CA GLU A 105 4.62 -12.59 -11.66
C GLU A 105 4.60 -14.13 -11.67
N GLY A 106 4.26 -14.73 -10.53
CA GLY A 106 4.20 -16.18 -10.33
C GLY A 106 5.50 -16.78 -9.81
N ASP A 107 6.40 -15.97 -9.26
CA ASP A 107 7.69 -16.39 -8.69
C ASP A 107 7.70 -16.35 -7.15
N PHE A 108 6.51 -16.36 -6.53
CA PHE A 108 6.36 -16.28 -5.08
C PHE A 108 7.19 -17.31 -4.32
N GLU A 109 7.13 -18.59 -4.70
CA GLU A 109 7.84 -19.67 -4.01
C GLU A 109 9.37 -19.54 -4.10
N GLU A 110 9.88 -19.00 -5.21
CA GLU A 110 11.31 -18.76 -5.41
C GLU A 110 11.80 -17.54 -4.61
N GLN A 111 10.95 -16.51 -4.50
CA GLN A 111 11.28 -15.25 -3.84
C GLN A 111 11.06 -15.27 -2.33
N ASP A 112 10.17 -16.12 -1.82
CA ASP A 112 9.95 -16.32 -0.38
C ASP A 112 11.25 -16.79 0.32
N ALA A 113 12.02 -17.65 -0.35
CA ALA A 113 13.32 -18.11 0.14
C ALA A 113 14.42 -17.03 0.11
N LEU A 114 14.21 -15.92 -0.63
CA LEU A 114 15.16 -14.82 -0.83
C LEU A 114 14.68 -13.51 -0.19
N ASP A 115 13.68 -13.56 0.71
CA ASP A 115 13.00 -12.40 1.31
C ASP A 115 12.65 -11.33 0.26
N PHE A 116 12.20 -11.76 -0.93
CA PHE A 116 11.75 -10.91 -2.03
C PHE A 116 12.80 -9.88 -2.54
N GLU A 117 14.09 -10.17 -2.44
CA GLU A 117 15.20 -9.29 -2.85
C GLU A 117 15.00 -8.68 -4.26
N LYS A 118 14.43 -9.44 -5.20
CA LYS A 118 14.14 -8.97 -6.57
C LYS A 118 13.16 -7.80 -6.63
N TYR A 119 12.26 -7.70 -5.66
CA TYR A 119 11.23 -6.68 -5.60
C TYR A 119 11.58 -5.53 -4.67
N PHE A 120 12.68 -5.63 -3.92
CA PHE A 120 13.21 -4.53 -3.15
C PHE A 120 14.18 -3.71 -4.00
N GLY A 121 14.13 -2.40 -3.83
CA GLY A 121 15.08 -1.46 -4.40
C GLY A 121 15.30 -0.30 -3.45
N THR A 122 16.51 0.23 -3.41
CA THR A 122 16.84 1.43 -2.64
C THR A 122 16.45 2.67 -3.44
N ASP A 123 15.69 3.59 -2.84
CA ASP A 123 15.53 4.93 -3.41
C ASP A 123 16.79 5.79 -3.25
N GLU A 124 16.80 7.00 -3.83
CA GLU A 124 17.91 7.97 -3.71
C GLU A 124 18.19 8.40 -2.26
N PHE A 125 17.28 8.12 -1.33
CA PHE A 125 17.36 8.43 0.10
C PHE A 125 17.72 7.21 0.95
N GLY A 126 18.00 6.06 0.33
CA GLY A 126 18.36 4.81 1.01
C GLY A 126 17.20 4.10 1.70
N ASN A 127 15.94 4.48 1.44
CA ASN A 127 14.78 3.77 1.96
C ASN A 127 14.42 2.59 1.06
N ASP A 128 14.02 1.48 1.70
CA ASP A 128 13.51 0.30 1.01
C ASP A 128 12.20 0.64 0.30
N THR A 129 12.27 0.66 -1.02
CA THR A 129 11.12 0.79 -1.90
C THR A 129 10.88 -0.50 -2.65
N VAL A 130 9.69 -0.61 -3.22
CA VAL A 130 9.31 -1.76 -4.03
C VAL A 130 9.57 -1.43 -5.49
N LEU A 131 9.93 -2.43 -6.29
CA LEU A 131 10.08 -2.32 -7.74
C LEU A 131 8.90 -1.57 -8.35
N ASN A 132 9.21 -0.55 -9.16
CA ASN A 132 8.20 0.24 -9.84
C ASN A 132 7.34 -0.65 -10.74
N LEU A 133 6.02 -0.41 -10.77
CA LEU A 133 5.08 -1.19 -11.55
C LEU A 133 5.49 -1.26 -13.02
N LYS A 134 6.19 -0.25 -13.56
CA LYS A 134 6.71 -0.25 -14.94
C LYS A 134 7.42 -1.55 -15.32
N PHE A 135 8.20 -2.13 -14.41
CA PHE A 135 9.05 -3.30 -14.66
C PHE A 135 8.34 -4.65 -14.51
N ILE A 136 7.10 -4.65 -14.06
CA ILE A 136 6.27 -5.85 -13.94
C ILE A 136 5.74 -6.25 -15.31
N SER A 137 5.84 -7.54 -15.65
CA SER A 137 5.35 -8.09 -16.90
C SER A 137 3.85 -8.35 -16.85
N LYS A 138 3.36 -8.97 -15.78
CA LYS A 138 1.95 -9.37 -15.60
C LYS A 138 1.19 -8.37 -14.72
N LYS A 139 0.96 -7.17 -15.26
CA LYS A 139 0.29 -6.08 -14.53
C LYS A 139 -1.23 -6.26 -14.36
N ASP A 140 -1.82 -7.13 -15.15
CA ASP A 140 -3.25 -7.42 -15.23
C ASP A 140 -3.65 -8.67 -14.44
N GLU A 141 -2.71 -9.35 -13.78
CA GLU A 141 -2.99 -10.54 -12.98
C GLU A 141 -3.65 -10.16 -11.65
N PHE A 142 -4.97 -10.36 -11.55
CA PHE A 142 -5.76 -10.06 -10.36
C PHE A 142 -6.24 -11.30 -9.61
N GLN A 143 -6.26 -12.48 -10.23
CA GLN A 143 -6.84 -13.69 -9.65
C GLN A 143 -5.92 -14.30 -8.60
N ALA A 144 -4.64 -14.44 -8.93
CA ALA A 144 -3.61 -14.93 -8.01
C ALA A 144 -3.49 -14.00 -6.79
N LEU A 145 -3.45 -12.68 -7.05
CA LEU A 145 -3.38 -11.66 -6.01
C LEU A 145 -4.60 -11.70 -5.07
N THR A 146 -5.82 -11.76 -5.62
CA THR A 146 -7.04 -11.84 -4.81
C THR A 146 -7.07 -13.10 -3.95
N THR A 147 -6.64 -14.23 -4.52
CA THR A 147 -6.54 -15.50 -3.81
C THR A 147 -5.52 -15.43 -2.68
N TYR A 148 -4.39 -14.76 -2.89
CA TYR A 148 -3.37 -14.55 -1.85
C TYR A 148 -3.89 -13.66 -0.70
N MET A 149 -4.50 -12.53 -1.04
CA MET A 149 -4.88 -11.48 -0.08
C MET A 149 -6.16 -11.78 0.70
N VAL A 150 -7.16 -12.37 0.05
CA VAL A 150 -8.51 -12.57 0.60
C VAL A 150 -8.87 -14.05 0.68
N GLY A 151 -8.25 -14.92 -0.11
CA GLY A 151 -8.57 -16.34 -0.18
C GLY A 151 -9.73 -16.65 -1.14
N GLY A 152 -9.86 -17.92 -1.54
CA GLY A 152 -10.86 -18.36 -2.52
C GLY A 152 -12.30 -18.45 -2.00
N LYS A 153 -12.55 -18.17 -0.72
CA LYS A 153 -13.87 -18.29 -0.09
C LYS A 153 -14.38 -16.92 0.37
N ALA A 154 -15.34 -16.36 -0.37
CA ALA A 154 -15.91 -15.03 -0.07
C ALA A 154 -16.50 -14.89 1.34
N HIS A 155 -17.02 -15.99 1.92
CA HIS A 155 -17.68 -15.98 3.24
C HIS A 155 -16.71 -16.25 4.41
N SER A 156 -15.46 -16.60 4.12
CA SER A 156 -14.43 -16.88 5.12
C SER A 156 -13.08 -16.38 4.57
N PRO A 157 -12.84 -15.06 4.60
CA PRO A 157 -11.61 -14.52 4.08
C PRO A 157 -10.40 -15.05 4.87
N LYS A 158 -9.27 -15.20 4.18
CA LYS A 158 -8.01 -15.63 4.78
C LYS A 158 -7.59 -14.61 5.84
N VAL A 159 -7.24 -15.11 7.03
CA VAL A 159 -6.75 -14.32 8.16
C VAL A 159 -5.29 -14.69 8.40
N GLY A 160 -4.42 -13.70 8.47
CA GLY A 160 -2.99 -13.88 8.73
C GLY A 160 -2.18 -12.60 8.49
N GLU A 161 -0.89 -12.63 8.85
CA GLU A 161 -0.01 -11.46 8.83
C GLU A 161 0.22 -10.88 7.44
N TRP A 162 0.14 -11.65 6.35
CA TRP A 162 0.34 -11.16 4.98
C TRP A 162 -0.94 -11.13 4.15
N THR A 163 -2.07 -10.86 4.81
CA THR A 163 -3.41 -10.85 4.19
C THR A 163 -4.05 -9.47 4.29
N ALA A 164 -5.14 -9.26 3.54
CA ALA A 164 -5.92 -8.03 3.63
C ALA A 164 -6.42 -7.75 5.06
N ASN A 165 -6.75 -8.79 5.82
CA ASN A 165 -7.16 -8.63 7.21
C ASN A 165 -5.98 -8.26 8.13
N GLY A 166 -4.79 -8.83 7.90
CA GLY A 166 -3.58 -8.46 8.63
C GLY A 166 -3.23 -6.99 8.45
N LEU A 167 -3.29 -6.49 7.22
CA LEU A 167 -3.09 -5.07 6.92
C LEU A 167 -4.14 -4.18 7.59
N LYS A 168 -5.40 -4.60 7.58
CA LYS A 168 -6.46 -3.87 8.28
C LYS A 168 -6.16 -3.75 9.77
N LEU A 169 -5.82 -4.86 10.42
CA LEU A 169 -5.53 -4.89 11.86
C LEU A 169 -4.30 -4.05 12.22
N SER A 170 -3.24 -4.07 11.40
CA SER A 170 -2.05 -3.26 11.66
C SER A 170 -2.33 -1.76 11.51
N LEU A 171 -3.14 -1.36 10.52
CA LEU A 171 -3.61 0.01 10.36
C LEU A 171 -4.53 0.45 11.51
N GLU A 172 -5.46 -0.40 11.94
CA GLU A 172 -6.32 -0.14 13.10
C GLU A 172 -5.50 0.02 14.38
N ALA A 173 -4.52 -0.86 14.62
CA ALA A 173 -3.63 -0.76 15.78
C ALA A 173 -2.83 0.55 15.78
N TYR A 174 -2.30 0.95 14.61
CA TYR A 174 -1.59 2.22 14.48
C TYR A 174 -2.51 3.43 14.69
N ARG A 175 -3.75 3.37 14.18
CA ARG A 175 -4.78 4.40 14.40
C ARG A 175 -5.12 4.56 15.88
N GLU A 176 -5.35 3.45 16.58
CA GLU A 176 -5.68 3.48 18.01
C GLU A 176 -4.47 3.94 18.85
N TYR A 177 -3.23 3.62 18.45
CA TYR A 177 -2.04 4.22 19.05
C TYR A 177 -2.04 5.74 18.90
N LEU A 178 -2.27 6.26 17.69
CA LEU A 178 -2.33 7.69 17.46
C LEU A 178 -3.43 8.36 18.27
N LYS A 179 -4.61 7.75 18.45
CA LYS A 179 -5.70 8.34 19.25
C LYS A 179 -5.36 8.48 20.73
N ASN A 180 -4.59 7.52 21.26
CA ASN A 180 -4.23 7.49 22.68
C ASN A 180 -2.94 8.28 22.98
N LEU A 181 -2.39 8.98 22.00
CA LEU A 181 -1.16 9.75 22.18
C LEU A 181 -1.41 10.99 23.03
N ASN A 182 -0.78 11.03 24.19
CA ASN A 182 -0.77 12.14 25.12
C ASN A 182 0.67 12.51 25.47
N VAL A 183 1.00 13.79 25.40
CA VAL A 183 2.32 14.27 25.85
C VAL A 183 2.13 15.18 27.05
N THR A 184 2.70 14.78 28.18
CA THR A 184 2.76 15.60 29.40
C THR A 184 3.87 16.65 29.22
N ASP A 185 3.52 17.93 29.26
CA ASP A 185 4.50 19.03 29.31
C ASP A 185 5.17 19.07 30.70
N ILE A 186 6.30 19.79 30.87
CA ILE A 186 6.97 19.96 32.17
C ILE A 186 6.02 20.59 33.20
N GLU A 187 5.08 21.41 32.73
CA GLU A 187 4.07 22.08 33.56
C GLU A 187 2.94 21.14 34.02
N GLY A 188 3.00 19.84 33.72
CA GLY A 188 1.99 18.86 34.08
C GLY A 188 0.69 18.99 33.28
N VAL A 189 0.74 19.70 32.15
CA VAL A 189 -0.40 19.86 31.24
C VAL A 189 -0.33 18.79 30.16
N ASP A 190 -1.35 17.94 30.12
CA ASP A 190 -1.55 16.96 29.06
C ASP A 190 -1.89 17.67 27.76
N ARG A 191 -0.99 17.60 26.78
CA ARG A 191 -1.29 18.03 25.42
C ARG A 191 -1.85 16.85 24.64
N THR A 192 -3.15 16.88 24.42
CA THR A 192 -3.84 15.94 23.53
C THR A 192 -3.74 16.40 22.09
N ILE A 193 -3.90 15.47 21.15
CA ILE A 193 -3.96 15.79 19.73
C ILE A 193 -5.19 16.67 19.45
N SER A 194 -5.10 17.52 18.41
CA SER A 194 -6.19 18.41 18.02
C SER A 194 -7.47 17.67 17.66
N ASP A 195 -8.61 18.22 18.08
CA ASP A 195 -9.94 17.65 17.79
C ASP A 195 -10.20 17.47 16.29
N SER A 196 -9.63 18.34 15.45
CA SER A 196 -9.68 18.23 13.99
C SER A 196 -9.01 16.96 13.45
N PHE A 197 -7.91 16.53 14.07
CA PHE A 197 -7.17 15.34 13.68
C PHE A 197 -7.80 14.08 14.26
N LEU A 198 -8.33 14.13 15.48
CA LEU A 198 -9.14 13.04 16.02
C LEU A 198 -10.39 12.79 15.17
N LYS A 199 -11.03 13.85 14.66
CA LYS A 199 -12.16 13.75 13.73
C LYS A 199 -11.74 13.10 12.41
N SER A 200 -10.61 13.48 11.83
CA SER A 200 -10.13 12.87 10.57
C SER A 200 -9.75 11.39 10.72
N LEU A 201 -9.31 10.95 11.90
CA LEU A 201 -9.06 9.54 12.21
C LEU A 201 -10.34 8.72 12.41
N ASN A 202 -11.47 9.36 12.73
CA ASN A 202 -12.75 8.68 12.96
C ASN A 202 -13.67 8.68 11.72
N GLU A 203 -13.50 9.65 10.81
CA GLU A 203 -14.30 9.78 9.58
C GLU A 203 -13.83 8.87 8.42
N ARG A 204 -12.80 8.05 8.62
CA ARG A 204 -12.25 7.09 7.65
C ARG A 204 -12.19 5.67 8.20
#